data_AF-A0A7X8JP85-F1
#
_entry.id   AF-A0A7X8JP85-F1
#
_cell.length_a   1.000
_cell.length_b   1.000
_cell.length_c   1.000
_cell.angle_alpha   90.00
_cell.angle_beta   90.00
_cell.angle_gamma   90.00
#
_symmetry.space_group_name_H-M   'P 1'
#
loop_
_entity.id
_entity.type
_entity.pdbx_description
1 polymer ?
#
loop_
_entity_poly.entity_id
_entity_poly.type
_entity_poly.pdbx_seq_one_letter_code
_entity_poly.pdbx_strand_id
1 'polypeptide(L)'
;MKHFKYILFIIVLLSQSCSFSAKENYLDDFTAFVSEVEKNYTSLSPEDWEIKDEELKQFTENKFDEHRKALTDEDKKAIGKLVGRYSVVRAKGYGKQFKDGINDAKNYIEGFLEGFSDEIKQK
;
A
#
# COMPACT_ATOMS: atom_id res chain seq x y z
N MET A 1 27.81 -39.67 -2.12
CA MET A 1 27.31 -38.68 -1.13
C MET A 1 27.77 -37.22 -1.35
N LYS A 2 28.83 -36.94 -2.13
CA LYS A 2 29.24 -35.54 -2.42
C LYS A 2 28.29 -34.82 -3.38
N HIS A 3 27.87 -35.46 -4.48
CA HIS A 3 26.96 -34.86 -5.47
C HIS A 3 25.56 -34.56 -4.92
N PHE A 4 25.06 -35.37 -3.98
CA PHE A 4 23.77 -35.12 -3.30
C PHE A 4 23.79 -33.80 -2.50
N LYS A 5 24.92 -33.44 -1.88
CA LYS A 5 25.09 -32.15 -1.19
C LYS A 5 25.10 -30.96 -2.15
N TYR A 6 25.71 -31.10 -3.33
CA TYR A 6 25.71 -30.04 -4.35
C TYR A 6 24.33 -29.84 -4.99
N ILE A 7 23.58 -30.91 -5.24
CA ILE A 7 22.20 -30.84 -5.72
C ILE A 7 21.30 -30.15 -4.70
N LEU A 8 21.44 -30.48 -3.41
CA LEU A 8 20.68 -29.85 -2.34
C LEU A 8 21.01 -28.34 -2.20
N PHE A 9 22.27 -27.96 -2.44
CA PHE A 9 22.72 -26.57 -2.38
C PHE A 9 22.18 -25.71 -3.55
N ILE A 10 22.09 -26.29 -4.76
CA ILE A 10 21.51 -25.60 -5.93
C ILE A 10 19.99 -25.41 -5.76
N ILE A 11 19.29 -26.38 -5.19
CA ILE A 11 17.84 -26.27 -4.90
C ILE A 11 17.56 -25.15 -3.89
N VAL A 12 18.40 -25.00 -2.85
CA VAL A 12 18.28 -23.91 -1.87
C VAL A 12 18.52 -22.54 -2.53
N LEU A 13 19.51 -22.41 -3.42
CA LEU A 13 19.77 -21.16 -4.14
C LEU A 13 18.63 -20.75 -5.08
N LEU A 14 18.01 -21.71 -5.78
CA LEU A 14 16.87 -21.44 -6.68
C LEU A 14 15.60 -21.01 -5.92
N SER A 15 15.44 -21.41 -4.66
CA SER A 15 14.29 -21.00 -3.82
C SER A 15 14.32 -19.52 -3.41
N GLN A 16 15.52 -18.92 -3.32
CA GLN A 16 15.68 -17.52 -2.94
C GLN A 16 15.30 -16.57 -4.08
N SER A 17 15.56 -16.96 -5.34
CA SER A 17 15.22 -16.14 -6.51
C SER A 17 13.72 -16.04 -6.76
N CYS A 18 12.97 -17.12 -6.54
CA CYS A 18 11.52 -17.12 -6.75
C CYS A 18 10.79 -16.18 -5.76
N SER A 19 11.27 -16.13 -4.50
CA SER A 19 10.72 -15.23 -3.47
C SER A 19 11.04 -13.77 -3.75
N PHE A 20 12.23 -13.47 -4.31
CA PHE A 20 12.63 -12.11 -4.66
C PHE A 20 11.79 -11.54 -5.82
N SER A 21 11.58 -12.32 -6.89
CA SER A 21 10.75 -11.92 -8.02
C SER A 21 9.28 -11.72 -7.62
N ALA A 22 8.75 -12.55 -6.73
CA ALA A 22 7.38 -12.42 -6.24
C ALA A 22 7.19 -11.15 -5.38
N LYS A 23 8.21 -10.79 -4.58
CA LYS A 23 8.21 -9.56 -3.75
C LYS A 23 8.25 -8.29 -4.61
N GLU A 24 9.15 -8.22 -5.60
CA GLU A 24 9.25 -7.06 -6.50
C GLU A 24 7.95 -6.88 -7.29
N ASN A 25 7.39 -7.95 -7.84
CA ASN A 25 6.08 -7.89 -8.52
C ASN A 25 4.98 -7.35 -7.60
N TYR A 26 4.93 -7.74 -6.33
CA TYR A 26 3.94 -7.23 -5.39
C TYR A 26 4.06 -5.71 -5.17
N LEU A 27 5.28 -5.18 -4.99
CA LEU A 27 5.49 -3.74 -4.79
C LEU A 27 5.20 -2.93 -6.06
N ASP A 28 5.55 -3.47 -7.22
CA ASP A 28 5.26 -2.86 -8.52
C ASP A 28 3.74 -2.83 -8.77
N ASP A 29 3.04 -3.94 -8.52
CA ASP A 29 1.58 -4.02 -8.65
C ASP A 29 0.88 -3.03 -7.71
N PHE A 30 1.33 -2.94 -6.46
CA PHE A 30 0.75 -2.00 -5.49
C PHE A 30 1.02 -0.54 -5.91
N THR A 31 2.22 -0.26 -6.41
CA THR A 31 2.58 1.07 -6.93
C THR A 31 1.73 1.45 -8.15
N ALA A 32 1.52 0.52 -9.07
CA ALA A 32 0.70 0.71 -10.26
C ALA A 32 -0.76 1.01 -9.87
N PHE A 33 -1.33 0.21 -8.97
CA PHE A 33 -2.68 0.41 -8.45
C PHE A 33 -2.87 1.82 -7.86
N VAL A 34 -2.00 2.24 -6.92
CA VAL A 34 -2.13 3.58 -6.29
C VAL A 34 -1.97 4.68 -7.34
N SER A 35 -1.06 4.51 -8.30
CA SER A 35 -0.83 5.50 -9.36
C SER A 35 -2.00 5.60 -10.34
N GLU A 36 -2.72 4.49 -10.58
CA GLU A 36 -3.94 4.48 -11.38
C GLU A 36 -5.07 5.23 -10.67
N VAL A 37 -5.28 4.94 -9.38
CA VAL A 37 -6.28 5.63 -8.56
C VAL A 37 -5.96 7.13 -8.48
N GLU A 38 -4.71 7.52 -8.27
CA GLU A 38 -4.26 8.92 -8.29
C GLU A 38 -4.57 9.66 -9.60
N LYS A 39 -4.50 8.98 -10.74
CA LYS A 39 -4.80 9.58 -12.05
C LYS A 39 -6.29 9.69 -12.30
N ASN A 40 -7.07 8.71 -11.83
CA ASN A 40 -8.46 8.54 -12.21
C ASN A 40 -9.46 8.90 -11.10
N TYR A 41 -9.02 9.29 -9.90
CA TYR A 41 -9.91 9.53 -8.74
C TYR A 41 -11.04 10.51 -9.02
N THR A 42 -10.85 11.45 -9.94
CA THR A 42 -11.90 12.40 -10.31
C THR A 42 -13.05 11.76 -11.05
N SER A 43 -12.88 10.65 -11.74
CA SER A 43 -13.96 9.97 -12.49
C SER A 43 -14.60 8.82 -11.71
N LEU A 44 -14.08 8.46 -10.54
CA LEU A 44 -14.58 7.34 -9.74
C LEU A 44 -15.93 7.67 -9.08
N SER A 45 -16.88 6.76 -9.24
CA SER A 45 -18.19 6.74 -8.57
C SER A 45 -18.09 6.19 -7.15
N PRO A 46 -19.14 6.30 -6.31
CA PRO A 46 -19.18 5.65 -5.01
C PRO A 46 -18.91 4.14 -5.07
N GLU A 47 -19.48 3.45 -6.06
CA GLU A 47 -19.33 2.01 -6.25
C GLU A 47 -17.89 1.66 -6.69
N ASP A 48 -17.29 2.45 -7.59
CA ASP A 48 -15.89 2.26 -7.97
C ASP A 48 -14.97 2.37 -6.76
N TRP A 49 -15.28 3.28 -5.83
CA TRP A 49 -14.50 3.46 -4.62
C TRP A 49 -14.58 2.27 -3.68
N GLU A 50 -15.73 1.60 -3.55
CA GLU A 50 -15.85 0.37 -2.77
C GLU A 50 -14.93 -0.71 -3.35
N ILE A 51 -14.92 -0.85 -4.69
CA ILE A 51 -14.02 -1.78 -5.39
C ILE A 51 -12.55 -1.43 -5.14
N LYS A 52 -12.18 -0.14 -5.21
CA LYS A 52 -10.79 0.30 -4.94
C LYS A 52 -10.39 0.09 -3.48
N ASP A 53 -11.31 0.27 -2.53
CA ASP A 53 -11.06 0.01 -1.11
C ASP A 53 -10.89 -1.50 -0.84
N GLU A 54 -11.61 -2.37 -1.55
CA GLU A 54 -11.40 -3.82 -1.52
C GLU A 54 -10.06 -4.23 -2.15
N GLU A 55 -9.70 -3.67 -3.31
CA GLU A 55 -8.39 -3.90 -3.93
C GLU A 55 -7.24 -3.47 -3.00
N LEU A 56 -7.37 -2.35 -2.30
CA LEU A 56 -6.40 -1.91 -1.28
C LEU A 56 -6.26 -2.95 -0.16
N LYS A 57 -7.37 -3.48 0.37
CA LYS A 57 -7.34 -4.52 1.41
C LYS A 57 -6.60 -5.77 0.93
N GLN A 58 -6.79 -6.17 -0.33
CA GLN A 58 -6.04 -7.30 -0.90
C GLN A 58 -4.52 -7.06 -0.86
N PHE A 59 -4.08 -5.82 -1.11
CA PHE A 59 -2.66 -5.46 -1.01
C PHE A 59 -2.15 -5.39 0.44
N THR A 60 -2.96 -4.92 1.40
CA THR A 60 -2.52 -4.72 2.80
C THR A 60 -2.74 -5.92 3.72
N GLU A 61 -3.56 -6.89 3.31
CA GLU A 61 -3.86 -8.09 4.08
C GLU A 61 -3.31 -9.33 3.36
N ASN A 62 -4.05 -9.87 2.38
CA ASN A 62 -3.76 -11.17 1.77
C ASN A 62 -2.37 -11.23 1.12
N LYS A 63 -2.09 -10.30 0.21
CA LYS A 63 -0.78 -10.25 -0.47
C LYS A 63 0.34 -9.84 0.48
N PHE A 64 0.04 -9.01 1.49
CA PHE A 64 1.02 -8.63 2.49
C PHE A 64 1.46 -9.85 3.32
N ASP A 65 0.54 -10.68 3.78
CA ASP A 65 0.84 -11.87 4.59
C ASP A 65 1.61 -12.94 3.79
N GLU A 66 1.32 -13.09 2.49
CA GLU A 66 2.07 -13.96 1.57
C GLU A 66 3.54 -13.53 1.44
N HIS A 67 3.82 -12.22 1.43
CA HIS A 67 5.17 -11.68 1.25
C HIS A 67 5.85 -11.26 2.57
N ARG A 68 5.15 -11.31 3.71
CA ARG A 68 5.59 -10.71 4.99
C ARG A 68 6.98 -11.12 5.45
N LYS A 69 7.38 -12.37 5.21
CA LYS A 69 8.70 -12.91 5.58
C LYS A 69 9.83 -12.43 4.64
N ALA A 70 9.49 -12.00 3.44
CA ALA A 70 10.42 -11.51 2.43
C ALA A 70 10.56 -9.97 2.41
N LEU A 71 9.65 -9.25 3.09
CA LEU A 71 9.67 -7.78 3.16
C LEU A 71 10.74 -7.26 4.12
N THR A 72 11.63 -6.43 3.59
CA THR A 72 12.57 -5.62 4.37
C THR A 72 11.87 -4.45 5.03
N ASP A 73 12.55 -3.75 5.94
CA ASP A 73 12.00 -2.54 6.56
C ASP A 73 11.83 -1.39 5.55
N GLU A 74 12.67 -1.35 4.51
CA GLU A 74 12.52 -0.43 3.38
C GLU A 74 11.26 -0.74 2.57
N ASP A 75 10.98 -2.02 2.32
CA ASP A 75 9.77 -2.46 1.63
C ASP A 75 8.51 -2.09 2.43
N LYS A 76 8.51 -2.30 3.76
CA LYS A 76 7.40 -1.89 4.64
C LYS A 76 7.19 -0.38 4.63
N LYS A 77 8.27 0.41 4.60
CA LYS A 77 8.19 1.87 4.48
C LYS A 77 7.61 2.29 3.13
N ALA A 78 7.99 1.62 2.05
CA ALA A 78 7.42 1.85 0.73
C ALA A 78 5.91 1.55 0.70
N ILE A 79 5.49 0.42 1.27
CA ILE A 79 4.09 0.04 1.44
C ILE A 79 3.33 1.11 2.25
N GLY A 80 3.87 1.55 3.40
CA GLY A 80 3.25 2.61 4.20
C GLY A 80 3.06 3.91 3.43
N LYS A 81 4.03 4.28 2.58
CA LYS A 81 3.91 5.45 1.68
C LYS A 81 2.81 5.25 0.64
N LEU A 82 2.66 4.05 0.07
CA LEU A 82 1.59 3.73 -0.88
C LEU A 82 0.21 3.81 -0.23
N VAL A 83 0.04 3.25 0.97
CA VAL A 83 -1.20 3.37 1.75
C VAL A 83 -1.53 4.84 2.03
N GLY A 84 -0.55 5.63 2.50
CA GLY A 84 -0.76 7.06 2.75
C GLY A 84 -1.16 7.85 1.51
N ARG A 85 -0.52 7.58 0.36
CA ARG A 85 -0.89 8.17 -0.94
C ARG A 85 -2.33 7.84 -1.31
N TYR A 86 -2.73 6.57 -1.20
CA TYR A 86 -4.10 6.15 -1.45
C TYR A 86 -5.08 6.88 -0.52
N SER A 87 -4.80 6.96 0.78
CA SER A 87 -5.68 7.64 1.76
C SER A 87 -5.91 9.11 1.42
N VAL A 88 -4.87 9.84 0.99
CA VAL A 88 -5.01 11.24 0.55
C VAL A 88 -5.95 11.35 -0.66
N VAL A 89 -5.83 10.43 -1.61
CA VAL A 89 -6.62 10.43 -2.85
C VAL A 89 -8.06 10.03 -2.56
N ARG A 90 -8.27 9.06 -1.67
CA ARG A 90 -9.59 8.65 -1.18
C ARG A 90 -10.30 9.80 -0.49
N ALA A 91 -9.63 10.54 0.38
CA ALA A 91 -10.17 11.73 1.03
C ALA A 91 -10.58 12.81 0.02
N LYS A 92 -9.78 13.03 -1.04
CA LYS A 92 -10.15 13.93 -2.15
C LYS A 92 -11.37 13.43 -2.92
N GLY A 93 -11.48 12.11 -3.12
CA GLY A 93 -12.65 11.46 -3.71
C GLY A 93 -13.93 11.73 -2.92
N TYR A 94 -13.89 11.52 -1.61
CA TYR A 94 -14.99 11.85 -0.71
C TYR A 94 -15.38 13.34 -0.78
N GLY A 95 -14.41 14.25 -0.76
CA GLY A 95 -14.67 15.69 -0.89
C GLY A 95 -15.35 16.07 -2.22
N LYS A 96 -15.12 15.31 -3.30
CA LYS A 96 -15.83 15.48 -4.57
C LYS A 96 -17.25 14.93 -4.54
N GLN A 97 -17.46 13.77 -3.92
CA GLN A 97 -18.78 13.15 -3.75
C GLN A 97 -19.69 14.01 -2.85
N PHE A 98 -19.10 14.70 -1.87
CA PHE A 98 -19.76 15.61 -0.95
C PHE A 98 -19.38 17.06 -1.25
N LYS A 99 -19.61 17.52 -2.49
CA LYS A 99 -19.18 18.85 -2.99
C LYS A 99 -19.68 20.05 -2.16
N ASP A 100 -20.65 19.84 -1.26
CA ASP A 100 -21.15 20.82 -0.27
C ASP A 100 -20.35 20.83 1.06
N GLY A 101 -19.43 19.89 1.30
CA GLY A 101 -18.70 19.68 2.56
C GLY A 101 -17.18 19.97 2.52
N ILE A 102 -16.68 20.61 1.45
CA ILE A 102 -15.24 20.86 1.24
C ILE A 102 -14.60 21.72 2.35
N ASN A 103 -15.36 22.64 2.94
CA ASN A 103 -14.90 23.44 4.09
C ASN A 103 -14.70 22.56 5.34
N ASP A 104 -15.57 21.58 5.56
CA ASP A 104 -15.48 20.70 6.73
C ASP A 104 -14.35 19.68 6.58
N ALA A 105 -14.12 19.16 5.37
CA ALA A 105 -13.02 18.23 5.10
C ALA A 105 -11.64 18.87 5.30
N LYS A 106 -11.46 20.14 4.93
CA LYS A 106 -10.21 20.87 5.18
C LYS A 106 -9.95 21.04 6.68
N ASN A 107 -10.97 21.45 7.43
CA ASN A 107 -10.88 21.61 8.88
C ASN A 107 -10.62 20.25 9.58
N TYR A 108 -11.19 19.16 9.08
CA TYR A 108 -10.97 17.81 9.63
C TYR A 108 -9.53 17.32 9.39
N ILE A 109 -8.98 17.60 8.20
CA ILE A 109 -7.59 17.25 7.86
C ILE A 109 -6.61 18.12 8.65
N GLU A 110 -6.87 19.42 8.82
CA GLU A 110 -6.07 20.29 9.68
C GLU A 110 -6.10 19.83 11.14
N GLY A 111 -7.28 19.54 11.71
CA GLY A 111 -7.41 19.04 13.08
C GLY A 111 -6.74 17.67 13.31
N PHE A 112 -6.78 16.78 12.31
CA PHE A 112 -6.08 15.50 12.39
C PHE A 112 -4.55 15.67 12.36
N LEU A 113 -4.04 16.56 11.50
CA LEU A 113 -2.60 16.85 11.42
C LEU A 113 -2.08 17.58 12.66
N GLU A 114 -2.87 18.50 13.23
CA GLU A 114 -2.55 19.19 14.48
C GLU A 114 -2.45 18.20 15.64
N GLY A 115 -3.47 17.34 15.82
CA GLY A 115 -3.47 16.31 16.87
C GLY A 115 -2.28 15.35 16.76
N PHE A 116 -1.91 14.96 15.55
CA PHE A 116 -0.72 14.11 15.32
C PHE A 116 0.59 14.85 15.61
N SER A 117 0.66 16.16 15.35
CA SER A 117 1.85 16.97 15.63
C SER A 117 2.05 17.24 17.13
N ASP A 118 0.96 17.39 17.86
CA ASP A 118 0.97 17.65 19.31
C ASP A 118 1.33 16.39 20.09
N GLU A 119 0.88 15.21 19.62
CA GLU A 119 1.25 13.92 20.20
C GLU A 119 2.74 13.58 19.98
N ILE A 120 3.34 14.04 18.87
CA ILE A 120 4.78 13.90 18.60
C ILE A 120 5.62 14.89 19.42
N LYS A 121 5.07 16.05 19.82
CA LYS A 121 5.79 17.05 20.64
C LYS A 121 5.76 16.77 22.14
N GLN A 122 4.83 15.96 22.64
CA GLN A 122 4.72 15.62 24.07
C GLN A 122 5.52 14.38 24.50
N LYS A 123 6.30 13.75 23.60
CA LYS A 123 7.19 12.62 23.92
C LYS A 123 8.65 13.00 23.73
#